data_AF-A0A537V0D0-F1
#
_entry.id   AF-A0A537V0D0-F1
#
_cell.length_a   1.000
_cell.length_b   1.000
_cell.length_c   1.000
_cell.angle_alpha   90.00
_cell.angle_beta   90.00
_cell.angle_gamma   90.00
#
_symmetry.space_group_name_H-M   'P 1'
#
loop_
_entity.id
_entity.type
_entity.pdbx_description
1 polymer ?
#
loop_
_entity_poly.entity_id
_entity_poly.type
_entity_poly.pdbx_seq_one_letter_code
_entity_poly.pdbx_strand_id
1 'polypeptide(L)'
;MERRLAAIVCADVAGYSRMMGADEEGTHATFKAHRTAIHPIILNHGGRFVKNTGDGFLLEFPSIVGAIEAAIAMQALMVERNNHIPADRVMQFRMGVHMGDVMADEDEVFG
;
A
#
# COMPACT_ATOMS: atom_id res chain seq x y z
N MET A 1 -13.85 16.64 11.75
CA MET A 1 -12.76 16.35 12.71
C MET A 1 -13.23 15.51 13.90
N GLU A 2 -12.90 14.22 13.87
CA GLU A 2 -13.16 13.23 14.94
C GLU A 2 -11.83 12.56 15.33
N ARG A 3 -11.64 12.23 16.62
CA ARG A 3 -10.48 11.46 17.09
C ARG A 3 -10.87 10.01 17.31
N ARG A 4 -10.08 9.10 16.76
CA ARG A 4 -10.25 7.66 16.99
C ARG A 4 -8.94 6.91 16.94
N LEU A 5 -8.92 5.75 17.57
CA LEU A 5 -7.84 4.80 17.46
C LEU A 5 -7.92 4.08 16.10
N ALA A 6 -6.84 4.11 15.33
CA ALA A 6 -6.77 3.44 14.03
C ALA A 6 -5.39 2.81 13.80
N ALA A 7 -5.35 1.78 12.95
CA ALA A 7 -4.12 1.23 12.42
C ALA A 7 -3.85 1.81 11.03
N ILE A 8 -2.68 2.39 10.85
CA ILE A 8 -2.24 3.04 9.62
C ILE A 8 -1.14 2.21 8.97
N VAL A 9 -1.30 1.96 7.68
CA VAL A 9 -0.28 1.30 6.86
C VAL A 9 0.25 2.30 5.84
N CYS A 10 1.54 2.61 5.93
CA CYS A 10 2.26 3.36 4.91
C CYS A 10 2.96 2.35 4.00
N ALA A 11 2.61 2.33 2.72
CA ALA A 11 3.25 1.47 1.73
C ALA A 11 3.90 2.31 0.64
N ASP A 12 5.06 1.87 0.15
CA ASP A 12 5.79 2.54 -0.93
C ASP A 12 6.61 1.54 -1.76
N VAL A 13 6.82 1.81 -3.04
CA VAL A 13 7.58 0.95 -3.94
C VAL A 13 9.09 1.09 -3.72
N ALA A 14 9.77 -0.04 -3.49
CA ALA A 14 11.22 -0.08 -3.43
C ALA A 14 11.84 0.24 -4.80
N GLY A 15 12.67 1.30 -4.85
CA GLY A 15 13.41 1.66 -6.06
C GLY A 15 12.57 2.28 -7.18
N TYR A 16 11.41 2.87 -6.86
CA TYR A 16 10.50 3.44 -7.85
C TYR A 16 11.16 4.45 -8.79
N SER A 17 11.95 5.40 -8.26
CA SER A 17 12.61 6.43 -9.08
C SER A 17 13.57 5.82 -10.12
N ARG A 18 14.25 4.72 -9.79
CA ARG A 18 15.12 3.99 -10.73
C ARG A 18 14.29 3.37 -11.86
N MET A 19 13.15 2.75 -11.53
CA MET A 19 12.25 2.15 -12.52
C MET A 19 11.65 3.20 -13.44
N MET A 20 11.18 4.32 -12.88
CA MET A 20 10.68 5.47 -13.64
C MET A 20 11.71 6.01 -14.64
N GLY A 21 12.99 6.10 -14.25
CA GLY A 21 14.05 6.55 -15.15
C GLY A 21 14.38 5.57 -16.28
N ALA A 22 14.05 4.29 -16.13
CA ALA A 22 14.30 3.26 -17.13
C ALA A 22 13.10 3.05 -18.08
N ASP A 23 11.88 3.08 -17.54
CA ASP A 23 10.63 2.89 -18.28
C ASP A 23 9.48 3.55 -17.50
N GLU A 24 9.19 4.81 -17.80
CA GLU A 24 8.17 5.61 -17.10
C GLU A 24 6.77 5.01 -17.26
N GLU A 25 6.36 4.73 -18.50
CA GLU A 25 5.01 4.24 -18.82
C GLU A 25 4.80 2.82 -18.27
N GLY A 26 5.79 1.93 -18.44
CA GLY A 26 5.74 0.57 -17.93
C GLY A 26 5.73 0.52 -16.41
N THR A 27 6.50 1.39 -15.73
CA THR A 27 6.50 1.49 -14.26
C THR A 27 5.13 1.95 -13.76
N HIS A 28 4.58 3.02 -14.35
CA HIS A 28 3.27 3.53 -13.96
C HIS A 28 2.14 2.50 -14.18
N ALA A 29 2.14 1.82 -15.32
CA ALA A 29 1.17 0.76 -15.63
C ALA A 29 1.27 -0.41 -14.64
N THR A 30 2.49 -0.83 -14.31
CA THR A 30 2.78 -1.92 -13.36
C THR A 30 2.30 -1.56 -11.96
N PHE A 31 2.61 -0.35 -11.48
CA PHE A 31 2.15 0.16 -10.19
C PHE A 31 0.62 0.19 -10.11
N LYS A 32 -0.04 0.72 -11.15
CA LYS A 32 -1.50 0.74 -11.23
C LYS A 32 -2.11 -0.67 -11.19
N ALA A 33 -1.51 -1.62 -11.90
CA ALA A 33 -1.95 -3.01 -11.91
C ALA A 33 -1.79 -3.70 -10.55
N HIS A 34 -0.66 -3.50 -9.87
CA HIS A 34 -0.46 -4.01 -8.50
C HIS A 34 -1.45 -3.39 -7.52
N ARG A 35 -1.69 -2.08 -7.62
CA ARG A 35 -2.65 -1.37 -6.78
C ARG A 35 -4.07 -1.92 -6.93
N THR A 36 -4.50 -2.17 -8.17
CA THR A 36 -5.80 -2.81 -8.43
C THR A 36 -5.85 -4.22 -7.84
N ALA A 37 -4.75 -4.98 -7.93
CA ALA A 37 -4.71 -6.36 -7.43
C ALA A 37 -4.75 -6.46 -5.89
N ILE A 38 -4.18 -5.50 -5.16
CA ILE A 38 -4.22 -5.47 -3.68
C ILE A 38 -5.54 -4.90 -3.13
N HIS A 39 -6.32 -4.18 -3.94
CA HIS A 39 -7.53 -3.51 -3.47
C HIS A 39 -8.54 -4.47 -2.82
N PRO A 40 -8.83 -5.66 -3.38
CA PRO A 40 -9.70 -6.64 -2.71
C PRO A 40 -9.15 -7.12 -1.37
N ILE A 41 -7.83 -7.27 -1.21
CA ILE A 41 -7.21 -7.68 0.05
C ILE A 41 -7.51 -6.62 1.13
N ILE A 42 -7.31 -5.35 0.80
CA ILE A 42 -7.55 -4.24 1.72
C ILE A 42 -9.00 -4.25 2.21
N LEU A 43 -9.96 -4.37 1.29
CA LEU A 43 -11.39 -4.42 1.63
C LEU A 43 -11.76 -5.65 2.47
N ASN A 44 -11.22 -6.83 2.12
CA ASN A 44 -11.52 -8.08 2.83
C ASN A 44 -11.05 -8.09 4.29
N HIS A 45 -10.02 -7.29 4.61
CA HIS A 45 -9.51 -7.10 5.97
C HIS A 45 -10.08 -5.83 6.65
N GLY A 46 -11.12 -5.21 6.07
CA GLY A 46 -11.81 -4.05 6.64
C GLY A 46 -11.04 -2.73 6.54
N GLY A 47 -10.01 -2.67 5.68
CA GLY A 47 -9.24 -1.47 5.44
C GLY A 47 -9.84 -0.58 4.34
N ARG A 48 -9.34 0.64 4.26
CA ARG A 48 -9.65 1.58 3.18
C ARG A 48 -8.40 2.35 2.72
N PHE A 49 -8.43 2.82 1.49
CA PHE A 49 -7.46 3.80 1.00
C PHE A 49 -7.75 5.18 1.59
N VAL A 50 -6.73 5.81 2.15
CA VAL A 50 -6.78 7.20 2.62
C VAL A 50 -6.26 8.13 1.52
N LYS A 51 -5.02 7.91 1.07
CA LYS A 51 -4.42 8.71 -0.01
C LYS A 51 -3.31 7.97 -0.75
N ASN A 52 -2.99 8.45 -1.95
CA ASN A 52 -1.79 8.03 -2.68
C ASN A 52 -0.68 9.05 -2.43
N THR A 53 0.55 8.57 -2.34
CA THR A 53 1.76 9.40 -2.14
C THR A 53 2.74 9.14 -3.28
N GLY A 54 2.31 9.36 -4.52
CA GLY A 54 3.14 9.10 -5.71
C GLY A 54 3.37 7.61 -5.95
N ASP A 55 4.51 7.11 -5.47
CA ASP A 55 4.93 5.71 -5.51
C ASP A 55 4.42 4.85 -4.35
N GLY A 56 3.75 5.50 -3.41
CA GLY A 56 3.14 4.86 -2.25
C GLY A 56 1.65 5.14 -2.07
N PHE A 57 1.13 4.63 -0.96
CA PHE A 57 -0.22 4.86 -0.51
C PHE A 57 -0.36 4.67 1.00
N LEU A 58 -1.37 5.32 1.55
CA LEU A 58 -1.75 5.26 2.95
C LEU A 58 -3.07 4.50 3.07
N LEU A 59 -3.10 3.50 3.95
CA LEU A 59 -4.29 2.73 4.28
C LEU A 59 -4.64 2.93 5.75
N GLU A 60 -5.93 2.89 6.03
CA GLU A 60 -6.46 2.88 7.38
C GLU A 60 -7.25 1.59 7.62
N PHE A 61 -7.06 1.01 8.79
CA PHE A 61 -7.80 -0.15 9.28
C PHE A 61 -8.34 0.14 10.70
N PRO A 62 -9.54 -0.37 11.04
CA PRO A 62 -10.10 -0.26 12.39
C PRO A 62 -9.39 -1.19 13.40
N SER A 63 -8.57 -2.13 12.92
CA SER A 63 -7.87 -3.12 13.75
C SER A 63 -6.44 -3.32 13.26
N ILE A 64 -5.49 -3.35 14.20
CA ILE A 64 -4.09 -3.69 13.92
C ILE A 64 -3.94 -5.11 13.37
N VAL A 65 -4.80 -6.03 13.79
CA VAL A 65 -4.79 -7.42 13.28
C VAL A 65 -5.13 -7.42 11.79
N GLY A 66 -6.19 -6.71 11.39
CA GLY A 66 -6.59 -6.58 10.00
C GLY A 66 -5.50 -5.90 9.14
N ALA A 67 -4.85 -4.87 9.67
CA ALA A 67 -3.74 -4.20 8.99
C ALA A 67 -2.54 -5.14 8.74
N ILE A 68 -2.14 -5.93 9.74
CA ILE A 68 -1.02 -6.86 9.63
C ILE A 68 -1.35 -8.02 8.69
N GLU A 69 -2.54 -8.62 8.80
CA GLU A 69 -2.97 -9.68 7.89
C GLU A 69 -3.04 -9.21 6.44
N ALA A 70 -3.61 -8.01 6.21
CA ALA A 70 -3.63 -7.40 4.89
C ALA A 70 -2.21 -7.16 4.35
N ALA A 71 -1.29 -6.64 5.17
CA ALA A 71 0.08 -6.42 4.76
C ALA A 71 0.80 -7.71 4.37
N ILE A 72 0.61 -8.80 5.14
CA ILE A 72 1.16 -10.12 4.81
C ILE A 72 0.59 -10.64 3.48
N ALA A 73 -0.73 -10.56 3.31
CA ALA A 73 -1.40 -11.02 2.09
C ALA A 73 -0.96 -10.21 0.86
N MET A 74 -0.80 -8.89 1.01
CA MET A 74 -0.27 -8.02 -0.04
C MET A 74 1.17 -8.40 -0.42
N GLN A 75 2.03 -8.66 0.55
CA GLN A 75 3.41 -9.10 0.28
C GLN A 75 3.44 -10.46 -0.43
N ALA A 76 2.64 -11.42 0.03
CA ALA A 76 2.52 -12.73 -0.63
C ALA A 76 2.06 -12.59 -2.09
N LEU A 77 1.04 -11.76 -2.35
CA LEU A 77 0.59 -11.46 -3.71
C LEU A 77 1.69 -10.80 -4.55
N MET A 78 2.50 -9.91 -3.97
CA MET A 78 3.62 -9.31 -4.69
C MET A 78 4.70 -10.34 -5.04
N VAL A 79 4.98 -11.31 -4.17
CA VAL A 79 5.88 -12.42 -4.51
C VAL A 79 5.34 -13.19 -5.72
N GLU A 80 4.07 -13.62 -5.67
CA GLU A 80 3.46 -14.36 -6.77
C GLU A 80 3.50 -13.61 -8.11
N ARG A 81 3.14 -12.32 -8.09
CA ARG A 81 3.09 -11.49 -9.30
C ARG A 81 4.48 -11.19 -9.86
N ASN A 82 5.51 -11.17 -9.02
CA ASN A 82 6.89 -10.91 -9.45
C ASN A 82 7.68 -12.17 -9.82
N ASN A 83 7.14 -13.38 -9.60
CA ASN A 83 7.87 -14.65 -9.80
C ASN A 83 8.52 -14.83 -11.19
N HIS A 84 7.95 -14.25 -12.23
CA HIS A 84 8.42 -14.37 -13.61
C HIS A 84 8.96 -13.06 -14.20
N ILE A 85 9.12 -12.03 -13.35
CA ILE A 85 9.54 -10.70 -13.76
C ILE A 85 11.07 -10.61 -13.64
N PRO A 86 11.78 -10.05 -14.64
CA PRO A 86 13.20 -9.76 -14.54
C PRO A 86 13.51 -8.91 -13.30
N ALA A 87 14.61 -9.21 -12.60
CA ALA A 87 14.95 -8.61 -11.32
C ALA A 87 15.01 -7.06 -11.33
N ASP A 88 15.35 -6.46 -12.46
CA ASP A 88 15.40 -5.01 -12.65
C ASP A 88 14.02 -4.34 -12.71
N ARG A 89 12.96 -5.12 -12.96
CA ARG A 89 11.54 -4.72 -13.09
C ARG A 89 10.63 -5.25 -11.98
N VAL A 90 11.16 -6.05 -11.06
CA VAL A 90 10.40 -6.55 -9.90
C VAL A 90 9.95 -5.38 -9.04
N MET A 91 8.64 -5.25 -8.83
CA MET A 91 8.05 -4.18 -8.03
C MET A 91 7.61 -4.70 -6.66
N GLN A 92 8.34 -4.31 -5.62
CA GLN A 92 8.05 -4.70 -4.24
C GLN A 92 7.57 -3.50 -3.43
N PHE A 93 6.61 -3.73 -2.54
CA PHE A 93 6.19 -2.72 -1.56
C PHE A 93 7.00 -2.87 -0.27
N ARG A 94 7.49 -1.75 0.26
CA ARG A 94 7.89 -1.60 1.66
C ARG A 94 6.66 -1.14 2.43
N MET A 95 6.40 -1.74 3.58
CA MET A 95 5.19 -1.44 4.35
C MET A 95 5.56 -1.21 5.82
N GLY A 96 5.16 -0.07 6.36
CA GLY A 96 5.21 0.23 7.78
C GLY A 96 3.80 0.24 8.35
N VAL A 97 3.62 -0.36 9.54
CA VAL A 97 2.32 -0.41 10.23
C VAL A 97 2.45 0.24 11.61
N HIS A 98 1.54 1.14 11.93
CA HIS A 98 1.47 1.81 13.23
C HIS A 98 0.02 1.86 13.73
N MET A 99 -0.18 1.84 15.04
CA MET A 99 -1.50 2.02 15.66
C MET A 99 -1.43 3.16 16.67
N GLY A 100 -2.35 4.11 16.57
CA GLY A 100 -2.38 5.27 17.44
C GLY A 100 -3.68 6.06 17.28
N ASP A 101 -3.86 7.04 18.16
CA ASP A 101 -4.96 8.00 18.04
C ASP A 101 -4.70 8.94 16.88
N VAL A 102 -5.63 8.96 15.94
CA VAL A 102 -5.56 9.81 14.75
C VAL A 102 -6.72 10.80 14.74
N MET A 103 -6.50 11.96 14.13
CA MET A 103 -7.57 12.89 13.77
C MET A 103 -8.02 12.57 12.34
N ALA A 104 -9.28 12.19 12.19
CA ALA A 104 -9.91 12.01 10.90
C ALA A 104 -10.65 13.28 10.49
N ASP A 105 -10.39 13.74 9.28
CA ASP A 105 -11.13 14.84 8.64
C ASP A 105 -11.46 14.45 7.21
N GLU A 106 -12.76 14.28 6.93
CA GLU A 106 -13.25 13.69 5.68
C GLU A 106 -12.56 12.35 5.36
N ASP A 107 -11.88 12.26 4.22
CA ASP A 107 -11.12 11.09 3.79
C ASP A 107 -9.63 11.14 4.14
N GLU A 108 -9.21 12.12 4.95
CA GLU A 108 -7.84 12.29 5.41
C GLU A 108 -7.64 11.91 6.87
N VAL A 109 -6.40 11.53 7.18
CA VAL A 109 -5.96 11.13 8.52
C VAL A 109 -4.68 11.90 8.86
N PHE A 110 -4.63 12.44 10.09
CA PHE A 110 -3.52 13.21 10.64
C PHE A 110 -3.14 12.69 12.03
N GLY A 111 -1.85 12.69 12.35
CA GLY A 111 -1.34 12.22 13.64
C GLY A 111 0.14 11.90 13.58
#